data_AF-A0A9P9CYN2-F1
#
_entry.id   AF-A0A9P9CYN2-F1
#
_cell.length_a   1.000
_cell.length_b   1.000
_cell.length_c   1.000
_cell.angle_alpha   90.00
_cell.angle_beta   90.00
_cell.angle_gamma   90.00
#
_symmetry.space_group_name_H-M   'P 1'
#
loop_
_entity.id
_entity.type
_entity.pdbx_description
1 polymer ?
#
loop_
_entity_poly.entity_id
_entity_poly.type
_entity_poly.pdbx_seq_one_letter_code
_entity_poly.pdbx_strand_id
1 'polypeptide(L)'
;MTFEQQRDVLDKTYKQLTKFCNGKPPRGSVAPWWETSAQGCDLLLSYGIEYDHSMSHEDHRCYYLRTNDTWTKIDYTKTAREWMKPLIPGQETGLVEIPGSWYIDDLPPMMFIKNAPNSHGWVNPRDVEQIWMDHFDYFYREYDEFVFPMTIHPDVSGRPHVLLMHERIIEHINKHEGVEWVTMEQMSDDFKARNPAPKGAKMPAPPGEILKLQEQGKAYSAFTMDEC
;
A
#
# COMPACT_ATOMS: atom_id res chain seq x y z
N MET A 1 1.12 3.93 -17.33
CA MET A 1 -0.27 3.77 -17.82
C MET A 1 -0.91 5.14 -17.89
N THR A 2 -1.69 5.43 -18.94
CA THR A 2 -2.53 6.65 -18.98
C THR A 2 -3.60 6.60 -17.88
N PHE A 3 -4.23 7.72 -17.57
CA PHE A 3 -5.35 7.76 -16.63
C PHE A 3 -6.46 6.77 -17.00
N GLU A 4 -6.86 6.76 -18.27
CA GLU A 4 -7.86 5.83 -18.80
C GLU A 4 -7.45 4.36 -18.61
N GLN A 5 -6.18 4.02 -18.87
CA GLN A 5 -5.69 2.65 -18.65
C GLN A 5 -5.71 2.27 -17.17
N GLN A 6 -5.32 3.19 -16.27
CA GLN A 6 -5.39 2.94 -14.82
C GLN A 6 -6.84 2.72 -14.38
N ARG A 7 -7.77 3.56 -14.84
CA ARG A 7 -9.21 3.43 -14.60
C ARG A 7 -9.74 2.09 -15.07
N ASP A 8 -9.42 1.69 -16.30
CA ASP A 8 -9.96 0.47 -16.90
C ASP A 8 -9.43 -0.79 -16.21
N VAL A 9 -8.15 -0.79 -15.79
CA VAL A 9 -7.57 -1.86 -14.99
C VAL A 9 -8.26 -1.94 -13.63
N LEU A 10 -8.39 -0.81 -12.92
CA LEU A 10 -9.07 -0.76 -11.62
C LEU A 10 -10.53 -1.21 -11.73
N ASP A 11 -11.27 -0.73 -12.74
CA ASP A 11 -12.66 -1.12 -12.99
C ASP A 11 -12.81 -2.63 -13.14
N LYS A 12 -11.93 -3.19 -13.98
CA LYS A 12 -11.93 -4.61 -14.30
C LYS A 12 -11.66 -5.45 -13.06
N THR A 13 -10.61 -5.13 -12.32
CA THR A 13 -10.20 -5.90 -11.13
C THR A 13 -11.21 -5.72 -9.99
N TYR A 14 -11.71 -4.51 -9.76
CA TYR A 14 -12.74 -4.22 -8.77
C TYR A 14 -14.00 -5.06 -9.02
N LYS A 15 -14.51 -5.10 -10.25
CA LYS A 15 -15.69 -5.92 -10.62
C LYS A 15 -15.42 -7.41 -10.48
N GLN A 16 -14.23 -7.87 -10.87
CA GLN A 16 -13.84 -9.29 -10.73
C GLN A 16 -13.79 -9.71 -9.26
N LEU A 17 -13.14 -8.93 -8.41
CA LEU A 17 -13.06 -9.18 -6.96
C LEU A 17 -14.43 -9.10 -6.32
N THR A 18 -15.24 -8.10 -6.67
CA THR A 18 -16.62 -7.97 -6.18
C THR A 18 -17.44 -9.21 -6.50
N LYS A 19 -17.37 -9.71 -7.74
CA LYS A 19 -18.07 -10.93 -8.16
C LYS A 19 -17.54 -12.16 -7.41
N PHE A 20 -16.23 -12.29 -7.28
CA PHE A 20 -15.59 -13.40 -6.57
C PHE A 20 -15.98 -13.44 -5.09
N CYS A 21 -16.07 -12.28 -4.44
CA CYS A 21 -16.42 -12.11 -3.04
C CYS A 21 -17.95 -11.99 -2.80
N ASN A 22 -18.77 -12.67 -3.59
CA ASN A 22 -20.24 -12.72 -3.44
C ASN A 22 -20.92 -11.34 -3.37
N GLY A 23 -20.48 -10.41 -4.22
CA GLY A 23 -21.04 -9.06 -4.32
C GLY A 23 -20.44 -8.03 -3.35
N LYS A 24 -19.49 -8.43 -2.50
CA LYS A 24 -18.78 -7.49 -1.62
C LYS A 24 -17.59 -6.87 -2.36
N PRO A 25 -17.55 -5.55 -2.56
CA PRO A 25 -16.41 -4.91 -3.22
C PRO A 25 -15.15 -4.94 -2.35
N PRO A 26 -13.95 -4.90 -2.96
CA PRO A 26 -12.71 -4.77 -2.22
C PRO A 26 -12.65 -3.43 -1.49
N ARG A 27 -12.08 -3.43 -0.28
CA ARG A 27 -11.84 -2.22 0.53
C ARG A 27 -10.38 -1.76 0.49
N GLY A 28 -9.46 -2.63 0.08
CA GLY A 28 -8.03 -2.39 0.04
C GLY A 28 -7.45 -2.44 -1.36
N SER A 29 -6.30 -1.81 -1.53
CA SER A 29 -5.47 -1.86 -2.75
C SER A 29 -4.00 -2.14 -2.41
N VAL A 30 -3.30 -2.73 -3.38
CA VAL A 30 -1.83 -2.77 -3.46
C VAL A 30 -1.48 -2.44 -4.90
N ALA A 31 -0.77 -1.35 -5.12
CA ALA A 31 -0.23 -0.99 -6.41
C ALA A 31 0.80 -2.05 -6.87
N PRO A 32 0.66 -2.61 -8.08
CA PRO A 32 1.64 -3.56 -8.60
C PRO A 32 3.05 -2.97 -8.57
N TRP A 33 3.98 -3.70 -7.93
CA TRP A 33 5.37 -3.27 -7.77
C TRP A 33 5.55 -1.97 -6.95
N TRP A 34 4.57 -1.61 -6.12
CA TRP A 34 4.57 -0.44 -5.24
C TRP A 34 4.83 0.90 -5.96
N GLU A 35 4.41 0.99 -7.22
CA GLU A 35 4.47 2.23 -7.99
C GLU A 35 3.11 2.90 -8.02
N THR A 36 3.01 4.07 -7.40
CA THR A 36 1.76 4.81 -7.24
C THR A 36 1.72 6.07 -8.11
N SER A 37 0.54 6.68 -8.22
CA SER A 37 0.39 8.00 -8.83
C SER A 37 -0.71 8.79 -8.14
N ALA A 38 -0.64 10.12 -8.20
CA ALA A 38 -1.66 10.97 -7.60
C ALA A 38 -3.05 10.71 -8.20
N GLN A 39 -3.12 10.51 -9.53
CA GLN A 39 -4.36 10.16 -10.20
C GLN A 39 -4.85 8.75 -9.83
N GLY A 40 -3.92 7.83 -9.55
CA GLY A 40 -4.24 6.50 -9.02
C GLY A 40 -4.93 6.58 -7.67
N CYS A 41 -4.41 7.39 -6.74
CA CYS A 41 -5.06 7.65 -5.44
C CYS A 41 -6.47 8.24 -5.62
N ASP A 42 -6.64 9.20 -6.53
CA ASP A 42 -7.96 9.77 -6.84
C ASP A 42 -8.94 8.71 -7.39
N LEU A 43 -8.45 7.79 -8.21
CA LEU A 43 -9.23 6.66 -8.68
C LEU A 43 -9.62 5.73 -7.52
N LEU A 44 -8.68 5.35 -6.63
CA LEU A 44 -8.97 4.52 -5.47
C LEU A 44 -10.08 5.13 -4.60
N LEU A 45 -9.96 6.42 -4.27
CA LEU A 45 -10.98 7.17 -3.52
C LEU A 45 -12.34 7.13 -4.23
N SER A 46 -12.38 7.29 -5.55
CA SER A 46 -13.63 7.28 -6.33
C SER A 46 -14.36 5.93 -6.34
N TYR A 47 -13.63 4.83 -6.13
CA TYR A 47 -14.18 3.48 -6.03
C TYR A 47 -14.56 3.09 -4.59
N GLY A 48 -14.34 3.99 -3.63
CA GLY A 48 -14.56 3.73 -2.22
C GLY A 48 -13.54 2.77 -1.61
N ILE A 49 -12.32 2.72 -2.16
CA ILE A 49 -11.20 2.03 -1.53
C ILE A 49 -10.82 2.82 -0.27
N GLU A 50 -10.69 2.12 0.84
CA GLU A 50 -10.51 2.69 2.17
C GLU A 50 -9.07 2.64 2.64
N TYR A 51 -8.28 1.68 2.14
CA TYR A 51 -6.86 1.59 2.44
C TYR A 51 -6.01 1.16 1.25
N ASP A 52 -4.74 1.54 1.29
CA ASP A 52 -3.68 1.10 0.36
C ASP A 52 -2.49 0.56 1.16
N HIS A 53 -1.72 -0.33 0.53
CA HIS A 53 -0.49 -0.90 1.08
C HIS A 53 0.62 -0.89 0.03
N SER A 54 1.13 0.31 -0.28
CA SER A 54 2.13 0.53 -1.33
C SER A 54 3.09 1.69 -1.08
N MET A 55 2.79 2.57 -0.13
CA MET A 55 3.64 3.70 0.24
C MET A 55 4.39 3.41 1.54
N SER A 56 5.55 4.04 1.72
CA SER A 56 6.48 3.79 2.82
C SER A 56 6.86 5.08 3.56
N HIS A 57 5.91 5.98 3.84
CA HIS A 57 6.19 7.20 4.61
C HIS A 57 6.38 6.95 6.11
N GLU A 58 5.86 5.83 6.61
CA GLU A 58 5.95 5.34 7.99
C GLU A 58 6.33 3.86 7.96
N ASP A 59 6.82 3.32 9.07
CA ASP A 59 7.32 1.93 9.12
C ASP A 59 6.39 0.98 9.87
N HIS A 60 5.77 1.46 10.96
CA HIS A 60 5.10 0.63 11.97
C HIS A 60 3.71 1.14 12.35
N ARG A 61 3.20 2.17 11.65
CA ARG A 61 1.90 2.80 11.94
C ARG A 61 1.13 3.05 10.66
N CYS A 62 -0.18 2.85 10.74
CA CYS A 62 -1.08 3.33 9.70
C CYS A 62 -1.16 4.87 9.75
N TYR A 63 -1.44 5.51 8.62
CA TYR A 63 -1.61 6.96 8.53
C TYR A 63 -2.58 7.33 7.41
N TYR A 64 -3.08 8.58 7.42
CA TYR A 64 -3.86 9.09 6.29
C TYR A 64 -2.92 9.55 5.16
N LEU A 65 -3.10 8.98 3.96
CA LEU A 65 -2.24 9.26 2.82
C LEU A 65 -2.41 10.71 2.35
N ARG A 66 -1.28 11.38 2.09
CA ARG A 66 -1.25 12.67 1.37
C ARG A 66 -0.97 12.41 -0.11
N THR A 67 -1.71 13.08 -0.99
CA THR A 67 -1.53 13.02 -2.45
C THR A 67 -1.08 14.37 -2.99
N ASN A 68 -0.56 14.42 -4.22
CA ASN A 68 -0.07 15.63 -4.87
C ASN A 68 1.10 16.34 -4.15
N ASP A 69 1.97 15.57 -3.49
CA ASP A 69 3.27 16.09 -3.07
C ASP A 69 4.10 16.50 -4.30
N THR A 70 4.74 17.67 -4.22
CA THR A 70 5.56 18.18 -5.33
C THR A 70 6.97 18.49 -4.88
N TRP A 71 7.93 18.25 -5.76
CA TRP A 71 9.34 18.57 -5.53
C TRP A 71 9.97 19.08 -6.81
N THR A 72 11.00 19.91 -6.67
CA THR A 72 11.75 20.40 -7.82
C THR A 72 12.91 19.45 -8.12
N LYS A 73 12.88 18.79 -9.29
CA LYS A 73 13.98 17.93 -9.73
C LYS A 73 15.24 18.76 -9.99
N ILE A 74 16.40 18.17 -9.74
CA ILE A 74 17.69 18.76 -10.10
C ILE A 74 17.75 18.93 -11.61
N ASP A 75 18.10 20.14 -12.04
CA ASP A 75 18.34 20.49 -13.43
C ASP A 75 19.71 21.16 -13.54
N TYR A 76 20.69 20.39 -14.03
CA TYR A 76 22.08 20.85 -14.17
C TYR A 76 22.28 21.89 -15.27
N THR A 77 21.26 22.18 -16.09
CA THR A 77 21.31 23.27 -17.07
C THR A 77 20.97 24.63 -16.44
N LYS A 78 20.50 24.65 -15.18
CA LYS A 78 20.08 25.84 -14.44
C LYS A 78 20.99 26.11 -13.24
N THR A 79 20.86 27.30 -12.66
CA THR A 79 21.56 27.62 -11.39
C THR A 79 20.99 26.80 -10.24
N ALA A 80 21.82 26.41 -9.27
CA ALA A 80 21.40 25.57 -8.14
C ALA A 80 20.18 26.11 -7.39
N ARG A 81 20.04 27.44 -7.29
CA ARG A 81 18.90 28.10 -6.63
C ARG A 81 17.55 27.73 -7.26
N GLU A 82 17.51 27.34 -8.53
CA GLU A 82 16.27 26.96 -9.21
C GLU A 82 15.66 25.68 -8.65
N TRP A 83 16.48 24.74 -8.16
CA TRP A 83 16.04 23.42 -7.69
C TRP A 83 16.34 23.13 -6.21
N MET A 84 17.16 23.93 -5.52
CA MET A 84 17.33 23.85 -4.06
C MET A 84 16.09 24.39 -3.31
N LYS A 85 14.97 23.67 -3.43
CA LYS A 85 13.69 23.97 -2.79
C LYS A 85 13.22 22.73 -2.02
N PRO A 86 12.56 22.90 -0.87
CA PRO A 86 11.98 21.77 -0.15
C PRO A 86 10.85 21.13 -0.96
N LEU A 87 10.52 19.88 -0.61
CA LEU A 87 9.25 19.27 -1.00
C LEU A 87 8.09 20.11 -0.45
N ILE A 88 7.04 20.25 -1.26
CA ILE A 88 5.80 20.92 -0.88
C ILE A 88 4.74 19.83 -0.65
N PRO A 89 4.25 19.67 0.59
CA PRO A 89 3.16 18.76 0.91
C PRO A 89 1.90 19.06 0.08
N GLY A 90 1.25 18.01 -0.40
CA GLY A 90 -0.02 18.10 -1.10
C GLY A 90 -1.24 17.98 -0.17
N GLN A 91 -2.32 17.39 -0.67
CA GLN A 91 -3.61 17.31 0.00
C GLN A 91 -3.76 15.99 0.78
N GLU A 92 -4.20 16.08 2.03
CA GLU A 92 -4.56 14.91 2.83
C GLU A 92 -5.82 14.22 2.28
N THR A 93 -5.88 12.90 2.43
CA THR A 93 -7.01 12.09 1.99
C THR A 93 -7.56 11.27 3.15
N GLY A 94 -8.76 10.72 2.97
CA GLY A 94 -9.32 9.73 3.88
C GLY A 94 -8.86 8.29 3.59
N LEU A 95 -7.92 8.09 2.65
CA LEU A 95 -7.33 6.80 2.37
C LEU A 95 -6.31 6.47 3.46
N VAL A 96 -6.50 5.35 4.14
CA VAL A 96 -5.55 4.86 5.13
C VAL A 96 -4.41 4.15 4.41
N GLU A 97 -3.18 4.58 4.63
CA GLU A 97 -2.03 3.78 4.24
C GLU A 97 -1.68 2.81 5.37
N ILE A 98 -1.53 1.53 5.01
CA ILE A 98 -0.86 0.52 5.82
C ILE A 98 0.52 0.36 5.19
N PRO A 99 1.61 0.77 5.84
CA PRO A 99 2.87 0.98 5.14
C PRO A 99 3.44 -0.29 4.50
N GLY A 100 3.80 -0.20 3.22
CA GLY A 100 4.64 -1.19 2.55
C GLY A 100 6.09 -1.04 2.98
N SER A 101 6.85 -2.14 3.04
CA SER A 101 8.27 -2.10 3.40
C SER A 101 9.08 -3.11 2.61
N TRP A 102 10.08 -2.64 1.86
CA TRP A 102 11.03 -3.51 1.14
C TRP A 102 11.85 -4.40 2.07
N TYR A 103 11.95 -4.06 3.37
CA TYR A 103 12.59 -4.92 4.37
C TYR A 103 11.69 -6.07 4.81
N ILE A 104 10.36 -5.93 4.66
CA ILE A 104 9.35 -6.92 5.03
C ILE A 104 8.58 -7.39 3.78
N ASP A 105 9.35 -7.72 2.73
CA ASP A 105 8.88 -8.30 1.46
C ASP A 105 9.75 -9.51 1.08
N ASP A 106 9.11 -10.64 0.79
CA ASP A 106 9.81 -11.88 0.45
C ASP A 106 10.37 -11.89 -0.98
N LEU A 107 9.80 -11.11 -1.90
CA LEU A 107 10.04 -11.27 -3.33
C LEU A 107 11.44 -10.81 -3.76
N PRO A 108 11.87 -9.56 -3.53
CA PRO A 108 13.16 -9.08 -4.01
C PRO A 108 14.36 -9.92 -3.56
N PRO A 109 14.50 -10.33 -2.28
CA PRO A 109 15.69 -11.07 -1.84
C PRO A 109 15.70 -12.53 -2.34
N MET A 110 14.53 -13.16 -2.50
CA MET A 110 14.40 -14.61 -2.67
C MET A 110 13.79 -15.06 -4.01
N MET A 111 13.38 -14.14 -4.89
CA MET A 111 12.99 -14.46 -6.27
C MET A 111 14.09 -14.10 -7.27
N PHE A 112 14.56 -15.09 -8.04
CA PHE A 112 15.46 -14.83 -9.17
C PHE A 112 14.69 -14.47 -10.44
N ILE A 113 14.96 -13.28 -11.00
CA ILE A 113 14.35 -12.73 -12.21
C ILE A 113 15.45 -12.41 -13.23
N LYS A 114 15.60 -13.29 -14.24
CA LYS A 114 16.69 -13.22 -15.25
C LYS A 114 16.86 -11.87 -15.95
N ASN A 115 15.76 -11.16 -16.19
CA ASN A 115 15.76 -9.90 -16.95
C ASN A 115 15.83 -8.65 -16.06
N ALA A 116 15.95 -8.81 -14.74
CA ALA A 116 16.12 -7.71 -13.80
C ALA A 116 17.61 -7.61 -13.41
N PRO A 117 18.32 -6.51 -13.76
CA PRO A 117 19.75 -6.37 -13.47
C PRO A 117 20.04 -6.28 -11.96
N ASN A 118 19.07 -5.86 -11.17
CA ASN A 118 19.09 -5.81 -9.71
C ASN A 118 18.50 -7.08 -9.05
N SER A 119 18.29 -8.16 -9.81
CA SER A 119 17.73 -9.40 -9.26
C SER A 119 18.65 -10.00 -8.21
N HIS A 120 18.05 -10.40 -7.08
CA HIS A 120 18.64 -11.38 -6.17
C HIS A 120 18.03 -12.76 -6.47
N GLY A 121 17.58 -13.49 -5.45
CA GLY A 121 17.00 -14.83 -5.59
C GLY A 121 17.73 -15.93 -4.83
N TRP A 122 18.84 -15.60 -4.16
CA TRP A 122 19.67 -16.54 -3.39
C TRP A 122 20.05 -16.02 -2.01
N VAL A 123 19.40 -14.94 -1.54
CA VAL A 123 19.56 -14.53 -0.15
C VAL A 123 19.02 -15.66 0.72
N ASN A 124 19.78 -16.05 1.75
CA ASN A 124 19.40 -17.13 2.63
C ASN A 124 18.16 -16.72 3.43
N PRO A 125 17.08 -17.52 3.44
CA PRO A 125 15.87 -17.20 4.20
C PRO A 125 16.12 -17.00 5.68
N ARG A 126 17.16 -17.63 6.25
CA ARG A 126 17.51 -17.43 7.67
C ARG A 126 18.00 -16.00 7.97
N ASP A 127 18.62 -15.34 6.99
CA ASP A 127 19.06 -13.95 7.14
C ASP A 127 17.86 -13.01 7.01
N VAL A 128 16.94 -13.28 6.06
CA VAL A 128 15.69 -12.52 5.90
C VAL A 128 14.79 -12.68 7.13
N GLU A 129 14.64 -13.90 7.62
CA GLU A 129 13.94 -14.24 8.85
C GLU A 129 14.44 -13.42 10.04
N GLN A 130 15.77 -13.36 10.23
CA GLN A 130 16.34 -12.61 11.33
C GLN A 130 16.06 -11.11 11.19
N ILE A 131 16.13 -10.55 9.98
CA ILE A 131 15.76 -9.14 9.74
C ILE A 131 14.30 -8.88 10.14
N TRP A 132 13.38 -9.79 9.82
CA TRP A 132 11.96 -9.63 10.15
C TRP A 132 11.73 -9.75 11.65
N MET A 133 12.36 -10.72 12.31
CA MET A 133 12.31 -10.86 13.77
C MET A 133 12.91 -9.63 14.48
N ASP A 134 14.03 -9.10 13.99
CA ASP A 134 14.68 -7.93 14.58
C ASP A 134 13.81 -6.66 14.44
N HIS A 135 13.10 -6.48 13.31
CA HIS A 135 12.13 -5.40 13.17
C HIS A 135 10.97 -5.54 14.15
N PHE A 136 10.39 -6.74 14.24
CA PHE A 136 9.31 -7.02 15.19
C PHE A 136 9.76 -6.78 16.64
N ASP A 137 10.89 -7.33 17.06
CA ASP A 137 11.43 -7.20 18.41
C ASP A 137 11.73 -5.75 18.77
N TYR A 138 12.26 -4.97 17.82
CA TYR A 138 12.47 -3.55 18.01
C TYR A 138 11.14 -2.82 18.19
N PHE A 139 10.15 -3.04 17.31
CA PHE A 139 8.86 -2.39 17.44
C PHE A 139 8.13 -2.77 18.73
N TYR A 140 8.17 -4.05 19.09
CA TYR A 140 7.57 -4.57 20.33
C TYR A 140 8.22 -3.98 21.58
N ARG A 141 9.54 -3.72 21.56
CA ARG A 141 10.25 -3.10 22.68
C ARG A 141 9.98 -1.60 22.81
N GLU A 142 9.89 -0.88 21.69
CA GLU A 142 9.89 0.58 21.67
C GLU A 142 8.50 1.22 21.60
N TYR A 143 7.48 0.48 21.14
CA TYR A 143 6.14 1.02 20.93
C TYR A 143 5.09 0.19 21.67
N ASP A 144 4.25 0.86 22.45
CA ASP A 144 3.08 0.24 23.09
C ASP A 144 2.08 -0.29 22.06
N GLU A 145 2.10 0.27 20.84
CA GLU A 145 1.22 -0.11 19.76
C GLU A 145 1.89 0.09 18.38
N PHE A 146 1.76 -0.91 17.51
CA PHE A 146 2.25 -0.87 16.13
C PHE A 146 1.51 -1.88 15.24
N VAL A 147 1.61 -1.68 13.93
CA VAL A 147 1.25 -2.68 12.91
C VAL A 147 2.52 -3.28 12.32
N PHE A 148 2.46 -4.56 11.94
CA PHE A 148 3.57 -5.28 11.31
C PHE A 148 3.10 -6.02 10.04
N PRO A 149 2.78 -5.28 8.95
CA PRO A 149 2.29 -5.88 7.71
C PRO A 149 3.43 -6.59 6.97
N MET A 150 3.33 -7.92 6.82
CA MET A 150 4.28 -8.71 6.03
C MET A 150 3.77 -8.93 4.61
N THR A 151 4.53 -8.49 3.60
CA THR A 151 4.23 -8.78 2.20
C THR A 151 4.87 -10.11 1.80
N ILE A 152 4.03 -11.03 1.32
CA ILE A 152 4.46 -12.35 0.88
C ILE A 152 3.83 -12.71 -0.45
N HIS A 153 4.53 -13.52 -1.23
CA HIS A 153 4.06 -13.98 -2.54
C HIS A 153 4.05 -15.52 -2.55
N PRO A 154 2.98 -16.18 -3.03
CA PRO A 154 2.98 -17.63 -3.16
C PRO A 154 4.13 -18.15 -4.04
N ASP A 155 4.62 -17.33 -4.96
CA ASP A 155 5.77 -17.58 -5.82
C ASP A 155 7.08 -17.88 -5.03
N VAL A 156 7.23 -17.23 -3.87
CA VAL A 156 8.40 -17.32 -2.98
C VAL A 156 8.04 -18.02 -1.66
N SER A 157 7.10 -17.47 -0.91
CA SER A 157 6.64 -18.02 0.37
C SER A 157 5.97 -19.40 0.27
N GLY A 158 5.58 -19.84 -0.93
CA GLY A 158 5.16 -21.22 -1.18
C GLY A 158 6.31 -22.23 -1.27
N ARG A 159 7.58 -21.79 -1.24
CA ARG A 159 8.75 -22.67 -1.35
C ARG A 159 9.09 -23.30 0.01
N PRO A 160 9.51 -24.58 0.08
CA PRO A 160 9.69 -25.29 1.35
C PRO A 160 10.62 -24.60 2.37
N HIS A 161 11.72 -24.00 1.91
CA HIS A 161 12.68 -23.32 2.79
C HIS A 161 12.15 -22.00 3.36
N VAL A 162 11.24 -21.33 2.64
CA VAL A 162 10.58 -20.09 3.08
C VAL A 162 9.36 -20.41 3.95
N LEU A 163 8.63 -21.50 3.67
CA LEU A 163 7.58 -22.02 4.57
C LEU A 163 8.15 -22.28 5.99
N LEU A 164 9.30 -22.94 6.08
CA LEU A 164 9.97 -23.15 7.36
C LEU A 164 10.43 -21.84 8.03
N MET A 165 10.76 -20.80 7.25
CA MET A 165 11.04 -19.46 7.79
C MET A 165 9.77 -18.87 8.41
N HIS A 166 8.64 -18.92 7.72
CA HIS A 166 7.37 -18.42 8.25
C HIS A 166 6.91 -19.14 9.51
N GLU A 167 7.07 -20.48 9.57
CA GLU A 167 6.80 -21.24 10.80
C GLU A 167 7.55 -20.65 11.99
N ARG A 168 8.86 -20.39 11.84
CA ARG A 168 9.69 -19.81 12.92
C ARG A 168 9.30 -18.37 13.25
N ILE A 169 9.00 -17.53 12.26
CA ILE A 169 8.56 -16.15 12.47
C ILE A 169 7.25 -16.13 13.25
N ILE A 170 6.26 -16.92 12.82
CA ILE A 170 4.96 -17.02 13.48
C ILE A 170 5.11 -17.54 14.91
N GLU A 171 5.90 -18.60 15.12
CA GLU A 171 6.21 -19.14 16.45
C GLU A 171 6.91 -18.13 17.36
N HIS A 172 7.77 -17.27 16.81
CA HIS A 172 8.43 -16.20 17.55
C HIS A 172 7.44 -15.11 17.96
N ILE A 173 6.69 -14.56 16.99
CA ILE A 173 5.68 -13.53 17.22
C ILE A 173 4.64 -13.98 18.25
N ASN A 174 4.17 -15.23 18.17
CA ASN A 174 3.17 -15.80 19.08
C ASN A 174 3.61 -15.94 20.56
N LYS A 175 4.90 -15.71 20.88
CA LYS A 175 5.40 -15.71 22.27
C LYS A 175 5.19 -14.37 22.97
N HIS A 176 4.72 -13.35 22.26
CA HIS A 176 4.62 -11.99 22.76
C HIS A 176 3.16 -11.66 23.16
N GLU A 177 2.99 -11.05 24.33
CA GLU A 177 1.68 -10.66 24.85
C GLU A 177 1.13 -9.45 24.09
N GLY A 178 -0.19 -9.37 23.89
CA GLY A 178 -0.83 -8.25 23.19
C GLY A 178 -0.78 -8.32 21.66
N VAL A 179 -0.14 -9.34 21.08
CA VAL A 179 -0.17 -9.56 19.63
C VAL A 179 -1.53 -10.09 19.18
N GLU A 180 -2.07 -9.48 18.13
CA GLU A 180 -3.28 -9.95 17.43
C GLU A 180 -3.00 -10.13 15.93
N TRP A 181 -3.33 -11.32 15.40
CA TRP A 181 -3.31 -11.56 13.96
C TRP A 181 -4.62 -11.09 13.34
N VAL A 182 -4.53 -10.08 12.47
CA VAL A 182 -5.68 -9.40 11.87
C VAL A 182 -5.50 -9.24 10.36
N THR A 183 -6.60 -8.98 9.66
CA THR A 183 -6.55 -8.55 8.26
C THR A 183 -6.14 -7.08 8.15
N MET A 184 -5.61 -6.67 7.01
CA MET A 184 -5.36 -5.24 6.71
C MET A 184 -6.64 -4.39 6.81
N GLU A 185 -7.79 -4.96 6.47
CA GLU A 185 -9.10 -4.32 6.66
C GLU A 185 -9.36 -3.97 8.13
N GLN A 186 -9.07 -4.89 9.06
CA GLN A 186 -9.20 -4.67 10.49
C GLN A 186 -8.18 -3.64 11.00
N MET A 187 -6.94 -3.64 10.50
CA MET A 187 -5.94 -2.60 10.82
C MET A 187 -6.46 -1.20 10.42
N SER A 188 -7.02 -1.08 9.21
CA SER A 188 -7.61 0.17 8.72
C SER A 188 -8.80 0.62 9.57
N ASP A 189 -9.69 -0.30 9.95
CA ASP A 189 -10.86 -0.01 10.78
C ASP A 189 -10.47 0.48 12.18
N ASP A 190 -9.54 -0.22 12.81
CA ASP A 190 -9.02 0.14 14.13
C ASP A 190 -8.27 1.49 14.13
N PHE A 191 -7.48 1.76 13.10
CA PHE A 191 -6.86 3.07 12.90
C PHE A 191 -7.91 4.19 12.77
N LYS A 192 -8.90 4.04 11.87
CA LYS A 192 -9.95 5.06 11.66
C LYS A 192 -10.82 5.28 12.89
N ALA A 193 -11.05 4.26 13.71
CA ALA A 193 -11.84 4.37 14.93
C ALA A 193 -11.18 5.31 15.97
N ARG A 194 -9.85 5.41 15.94
CA ARG A 194 -9.06 6.14 16.93
C ARG A 194 -8.46 7.44 16.37
N ASN A 195 -8.39 7.56 15.05
CA ASN A 195 -7.82 8.69 14.35
C ASN A 195 -8.86 9.28 13.38
N PRO A 196 -9.51 10.40 13.73
CA PRO A 196 -10.41 11.08 12.81
C PRO A 196 -9.68 11.54 11.55
N ALA A 197 -10.31 11.39 10.38
CA ALA A 197 -9.76 11.89 9.13
C ALA A 197 -9.48 13.40 9.21
N PRO A 198 -8.39 13.90 8.60
CA PRO A 198 -8.05 15.31 8.67
C PRO A 198 -9.14 16.20 8.09
N LYS A 199 -9.28 17.40 8.65
CA LYS A 199 -10.32 18.34 8.23
C LYS A 199 -10.06 18.79 6.78
N GLY A 200 -11.03 18.52 5.90
CA GLY A 200 -10.92 18.87 4.47
C GLY A 200 -10.21 17.80 3.63
N ALA A 201 -9.94 16.63 4.23
CA ALA A 201 -9.42 15.49 3.50
C ALA A 201 -10.38 15.04 2.39
N LYS A 202 -9.83 14.62 1.25
CA LYS A 202 -10.60 13.99 0.19
C LYS A 202 -10.97 12.57 0.62
N MET A 203 -12.25 12.34 0.92
CA MET A 203 -12.72 11.06 1.47
C MET A 203 -13.01 10.02 0.37
N PRO A 204 -12.86 8.72 0.67
CA PRO A 204 -13.38 7.66 -0.19
C PRO A 204 -14.88 7.82 -0.43
N ALA A 205 -15.33 7.52 -1.64
CA ALA A 205 -16.75 7.44 -1.96
C ALA A 205 -17.41 6.28 -1.18
N PRO A 206 -18.71 6.37 -0.88
CA PRO A 206 -19.48 5.25 -0.34
C PRO A 206 -19.24 3.92 -1.09
N PRO A 207 -19.06 2.79 -0.37
CA PRO A 207 -18.81 1.49 -0.99
C PRO A 207 -19.85 1.12 -2.06
N GLY A 208 -19.36 0.74 -3.25
CA GLY A 208 -20.20 0.35 -4.39
C GLY A 208 -20.94 1.48 -5.09
N GLU A 209 -20.75 2.75 -4.69
CA GLU A 209 -21.37 3.89 -5.36
C GLU A 209 -20.99 3.97 -6.84
N ILE A 210 -19.72 3.70 -7.15
CA ILE A 210 -19.23 3.73 -8.54
C ILE A 210 -20.00 2.76 -9.44
N LEU A 211 -20.37 1.57 -8.94
CA LEU A 211 -21.15 0.60 -9.70
C LEU A 211 -22.57 1.13 -9.99
N LYS A 212 -23.21 1.79 -9.01
CA LYS A 212 -24.52 2.42 -9.19
C LYS A 212 -24.46 3.57 -10.21
N LEU A 213 -23.40 4.38 -10.16
CA LEU A 213 -23.20 5.47 -11.11
C LEU A 213 -22.96 4.95 -12.54
N GLN A 214 -22.29 3.81 -12.68
CA GLN A 214 -22.07 3.17 -13.98
C GLN A 214 -23.37 2.66 -14.60
N GLU A 215 -24.24 2.02 -13.82
CA GLU A 215 -25.57 1.57 -14.28
C GLU A 215 -26.44 2.74 -14.79
N GLN A 216 -26.23 3.93 -14.23
CA GLN A 216 -26.93 5.15 -14.63
C GLN A 216 -26.27 5.89 -15.81
N GLY A 217 -25.13 5.40 -16.33
CA GLY A 217 -24.35 6.11 -17.35
C GLY A 217 -23.72 7.43 -16.86
N LYS A 218 -23.55 7.59 -15.53
CA LYS A 218 -23.04 8.81 -14.89
C LYS A 218 -21.63 8.67 -14.32
N ALA A 219 -21.08 7.46 -14.28
CA ALA A 219 -19.74 7.24 -13.76
C ALA A 219 -18.69 8.03 -14.56
N TYR A 220 -17.68 8.53 -13.87
CA TYR A 220 -16.56 9.30 -14.42
C TYR A 220 -16.89 10.66 -15.03
N SER A 221 -18.18 11.08 -15.05
CA SER A 221 -18.59 12.38 -15.61
C SER A 221 -17.98 13.60 -14.90
N ALA A 222 -17.52 13.43 -13.66
CA ALA A 222 -16.83 14.47 -12.87
C ALA A 222 -15.29 14.42 -12.97
N PHE A 223 -14.72 13.44 -13.67
CA PHE A 223 -13.27 13.26 -13.81
C PHE A 223 -12.75 13.79 -15.15
N THR A 224 -13.45 14.74 -15.77
CA THR A 224 -12.93 15.45 -16.95
C THR A 224 -11.57 16.00 -16.58
N MET A 225 -10.55 15.42 -17.21
CA MET A 225 -9.16 15.77 -17.02
C MET A 225 -8.99 17.24 -17.38
N ASP A 226 -8.73 18.08 -16.38
CA ASP A 226 -7.94 19.28 -16.65
C ASP A 226 -6.57 18.77 -17.08
N GLU A 227 -6.30 18.85 -18.38
CA GLU A 227 -4.99 18.60 -18.97
C GLU A 227 -3.97 19.49 -18.24
N CYS A 228 -2.99 18.87 -17.58
CA CYS A 228 -1.81 19.52 -17.04
C CYS A 228 -0.58 18.89 -17.69
#